data_AF-A0A431HEY0-F1
#
_entry.id   AF-A0A431HEY0-F1
#
_cell.length_a   1.000
_cell.length_b   1.000
_cell.length_c   1.000
_cell.angle_alpha   90.00
_cell.angle_beta   90.00
_cell.angle_gamma   90.00
#
_symmetry.space_group_name_H-M   'P 1'
#
loop_
_entity.id
_entity.type
_entity.pdbx_description
1 polymer ?
#
loop_
_entity_poly.entity_id
_entity_poly.type
_entity_poly.pdbx_seq_one_letter_code
_entity_poly.pdbx_strand_id
1 'polypeptide(L)'
;MSKKAPVEKITVTVNGKQVVLDPENMKYNESTIGQFMSMESGWIDYLGKQLEYAQSEALVAKINEETKFSKKLIEGKDKGLSDNHAKALANADDDVVKAKLHHAERKQVVGHIKAHLLAWKENHENAQNRGHTIRTEMKMLNRDIYDGDNESGDKEFDAEEFINNGCKGL
;
A
#
# COMPACT_ATOMS: atom_id res chain seq x y z
N MET A 1 -15.23 -10.19 26.90
CA MET A 1 -13.88 -9.80 26.41
C MET A 1 -13.90 -9.89 24.89
N SER A 2 -13.76 -8.77 24.18
CA SER A 2 -13.70 -8.78 22.71
C SER A 2 -12.43 -9.49 22.27
N LYS A 3 -12.54 -10.61 21.55
CA LYS A 3 -11.40 -11.31 20.96
C LYS A 3 -10.85 -10.43 19.84
N LYS A 4 -9.70 -9.79 20.08
CA LYS A 4 -8.98 -9.05 19.05
C LYS A 4 -8.53 -10.01 17.95
N ALA A 5 -8.57 -9.57 16.70
CA ALA A 5 -8.01 -10.33 15.59
C ALA A 5 -6.50 -10.56 15.82
N PRO A 6 -5.95 -11.73 15.45
CA PRO A 6 -4.53 -11.99 15.57
C PRO A 6 -3.76 -11.08 14.61
N VAL A 7 -2.70 -10.45 15.11
CA VAL A 7 -1.75 -9.68 14.31
C VAL A 7 -0.57 -10.58 14.03
N GLU A 8 -0.46 -11.08 12.81
CA GLU A 8 0.60 -12.00 12.40
C GLU A 8 1.73 -11.25 11.68
N LYS A 9 2.96 -11.52 12.10
CA LYS A 9 4.18 -11.03 11.46
C LYS A 9 4.66 -12.06 10.45
N ILE A 10 4.79 -11.65 9.20
CA ILE A 10 5.16 -12.54 8.10
C ILE A 10 6.58 -12.21 7.66
N THR A 11 7.44 -13.22 7.56
CA THR A 11 8.79 -13.07 6.98
C THR A 11 8.84 -13.80 5.65
N VAL A 12 9.17 -13.08 4.59
CA VAL A 12 9.33 -13.63 3.24
C VAL A 12 10.79 -13.49 2.78
N THR A 13 11.24 -14.40 1.92
CA THR A 13 12.59 -14.30 1.34
C THR A 13 12.51 -13.76 -0.07
N VAL A 14 13.19 -12.65 -0.33
CA VAL A 14 13.27 -11.97 -1.63
C VAL A 14 14.74 -11.71 -1.95
N ASN A 15 15.21 -12.19 -3.09
CA ASN A 15 16.59 -12.03 -3.57
C ASN A 15 17.63 -12.45 -2.51
N GLY A 16 17.38 -13.57 -1.83
CA GLY A 16 18.21 -14.08 -0.73
C GLY A 16 18.16 -13.27 0.56
N LYS A 17 17.36 -12.22 0.64
CA LYS A 17 17.18 -11.37 1.83
C LYS A 17 15.86 -11.68 2.52
N GLN A 18 15.87 -11.65 3.84
CA GLN A 18 14.66 -11.75 4.63
C GLN A 18 13.98 -10.38 4.69
N VAL A 19 12.75 -10.31 4.18
CA VAL A 19 11.88 -9.15 4.22
C VAL A 19 10.80 -9.41 5.26
N VAL A 20 10.74 -8.54 6.25
CA VAL A 20 9.83 -8.66 7.37
C VAL A 20 8.64 -7.75 7.14
N LEU A 21 7.46 -8.34 7.01
CA LEU A 21 6.18 -7.66 6.89
C LEU A 21 5.58 -7.58 8.30
N ASP A 22 5.82 -6.45 8.96
CA ASP A 22 5.44 -6.24 10.36
C ASP A 22 4.30 -5.22 10.46
N PRO A 23 3.08 -5.65 10.85
CA PRO A 23 1.97 -4.72 11.05
C PRO A 23 2.18 -3.73 12.20
N GLU A 24 3.10 -3.99 13.12
CA GLU A 24 3.40 -3.06 14.22
C GLU A 24 3.97 -1.73 13.71
N ASN A 25 4.66 -1.74 12.56
CA ASN A 25 5.18 -0.53 11.93
C ASN A 25 4.08 0.41 11.40
N MET A 26 2.85 -0.09 11.29
CA MET A 26 1.68 0.68 10.85
C MET A 26 0.91 1.30 12.02
N LYS A 27 1.29 1.03 13.27
CA LYS A 27 0.57 1.60 14.42
C LYS A 27 0.94 3.07 14.64
N TYR A 28 -0.09 3.88 14.85
CA TYR A 28 0.07 5.27 15.27
C TYR A 28 -1.03 5.65 16.26
N ASN A 29 -0.79 6.74 16.97
CA ASN A 29 -1.76 7.43 17.81
C ASN A 29 -1.66 8.94 17.55
N GLU A 30 -2.45 9.74 18.25
CA GLU A 30 -2.54 11.19 18.03
C GLU A 30 -1.21 11.92 18.20
N SER A 31 -0.36 11.49 19.14
CA SER A 31 0.93 12.11 19.41
C SER A 31 2.05 11.62 18.47
N THR A 32 1.88 10.46 17.84
CA THR A 32 2.91 9.84 16.97
C THR A 32 2.57 9.93 15.48
N ILE A 33 1.41 10.47 15.12
CA ILE A 33 0.94 10.52 13.73
C ILE A 33 1.92 11.26 12.79
N GLY A 34 2.56 12.33 13.25
CA GLY A 34 3.55 13.06 12.45
C GLY A 34 4.81 12.23 12.17
N GLN A 35 5.26 11.43 13.14
CA GLN A 35 6.39 10.50 12.97
C GLN A 35 6.01 9.36 12.03
N PHE A 36 4.81 8.80 12.18
CA PHE A 36 4.26 7.77 11.29
C PHE A 36 4.29 8.23 9.83
N MET A 37 3.70 9.40 9.52
CA MET A 37 3.63 9.93 8.15
C MET A 37 5.02 10.16 7.54
N SER A 38 6.02 10.51 8.36
CA SER A 38 7.40 10.70 7.90
C SER A 38 8.07 9.36 7.56
N MET A 39 7.91 8.34 8.41
CA MET A 39 8.52 7.02 8.23
C MET A 39 7.85 6.17 7.15
N GLU A 40 6.55 6.34 6.96
CA GLU A 40 5.73 5.58 6.02
C GLU A 40 6.31 5.59 4.60
N SER A 41 6.70 6.76 4.10
CA SER A 41 7.29 6.90 2.76
C SER A 41 8.49 5.98 2.53
N GLY A 42 9.36 5.83 3.54
CA GLY A 42 10.53 4.96 3.49
C GLY A 42 10.15 3.47 3.48
N TRP A 43 9.11 3.08 4.23
CA TRP A 43 8.60 1.71 4.21
C TRP A 43 7.94 1.36 2.88
N ILE A 44 7.14 2.26 2.32
CA ILE A 44 6.48 2.07 1.03
C ILE A 44 7.52 1.92 -0.09
N ASP A 45 8.54 2.78 -0.13
CA ASP A 45 9.62 2.68 -1.13
C ASP A 45 10.40 1.37 -1.00
N TYR A 46 10.82 1.03 0.24
CA TYR A 46 11.53 -0.21 0.51
C TYR A 46 10.73 -1.44 0.07
N LEU A 47 9.46 -1.55 0.48
CA LEU A 47 8.59 -2.67 0.15
C LEU A 47 8.23 -2.70 -1.33
N GLY A 48 8.06 -1.55 -1.97
CA GLY A 48 7.87 -1.42 -3.42
C GLY A 48 9.06 -2.00 -4.19
N LYS A 49 10.29 -1.70 -3.76
CA LYS A 49 11.50 -2.30 -4.33
C LYS A 49 11.58 -3.82 -4.12
N GLN A 50 11.19 -4.32 -2.94
CA GLN A 50 11.15 -5.77 -2.70
C GLN A 50 10.07 -6.46 -3.54
N LEU A 51 8.94 -5.79 -3.79
CA LEU A 51 7.89 -6.31 -4.65
C LEU A 51 8.40 -6.55 -6.07
N GLU A 52 9.14 -5.59 -6.64
CA GLU A 52 9.73 -5.72 -7.98
C GLU A 52 10.70 -6.92 -8.07
N TYR A 53 11.56 -7.09 -7.06
CA TYR A 53 12.44 -8.26 -7.00
C TYR A 53 11.65 -9.57 -6.90
N ALA A 54 10.63 -9.65 -6.05
CA ALA A 54 9.79 -10.83 -5.92
C ALA A 54 9.04 -11.16 -7.22
N GLN A 55 8.57 -10.14 -7.95
CA GLN A 55 7.93 -10.33 -9.26
C GLN A 55 8.91 -10.87 -10.29
N SER A 56 10.15 -10.34 -10.33
CA SER A 56 11.20 -10.86 -11.19
C SER A 56 11.49 -12.33 -10.90
N GLU A 57 11.63 -12.73 -9.63
CA GLU A 57 11.83 -14.13 -9.24
C GLU A 57 10.67 -15.04 -9.64
N ALA A 58 9.43 -14.57 -9.49
CA ALA A 58 8.25 -15.33 -9.90
C ALA A 58 8.23 -15.55 -11.42
N LEU A 59 8.62 -14.54 -12.21
CA LEU A 59 8.74 -14.67 -13.65
C LEU A 59 9.84 -15.67 -14.05
N VAL A 60 11.01 -15.61 -13.41
CA VAL A 60 12.09 -16.58 -13.65
C VAL A 60 11.64 -18.00 -13.28
N ALA A 61 10.93 -18.16 -12.16
CA ALA A 61 10.38 -19.46 -11.77
C ALA A 61 9.37 -20.00 -12.80
N LYS A 62 8.52 -19.13 -13.36
CA LYS A 62 7.59 -19.47 -14.44
C LYS A 62 8.32 -19.95 -15.70
N ILE A 63 9.35 -19.22 -16.13
CA ILE A 63 10.16 -19.61 -17.30
C ILE A 63 10.81 -20.99 -17.08
N ASN A 64 11.31 -21.25 -15.87
CA ASN A 64 11.90 -22.54 -15.51
C ASN A 64 10.85 -23.68 -15.52
N GLU A 65 9.65 -23.42 -15.01
CA GLU A 65 8.51 -24.36 -15.09
C GLU A 65 8.21 -24.72 -16.55
N GLU A 66 7.99 -23.72 -17.40
CA GLU A 66 7.65 -23.90 -18.81
C GLU A 66 8.77 -24.62 -19.57
N THR A 67 10.04 -24.30 -19.27
CA THR A 67 11.20 -24.95 -19.87
C THR A 67 11.25 -26.43 -19.52
N LYS A 68 11.08 -26.80 -18.25
CA LYS A 68 11.09 -28.21 -17.82
C LYS A 68 9.92 -28.98 -18.40
N PHE A 69 8.73 -28.39 -18.38
CA PHE A 69 7.54 -29.00 -18.98
C PHE A 69 7.75 -29.26 -20.48
N SER A 70 8.29 -28.29 -21.21
CA SER A 70 8.51 -28.41 -22.66
C SER A 70 9.55 -29.48 -22.99
N LYS A 71 10.65 -29.54 -22.23
CA LYS A 71 11.64 -30.63 -22.39
C LYS A 71 11.01 -32.00 -22.19
N LYS A 72 10.20 -32.16 -21.13
CA LYS A 72 9.54 -33.44 -20.86
C LYS A 72 8.50 -33.82 -21.88
N LEU A 73 7.79 -32.83 -22.43
CA LEU A 73 6.84 -33.03 -23.50
C LEU A 73 7.54 -33.55 -24.77
N ILE A 74 8.69 -32.98 -25.12
CA ILE A 74 9.53 -33.43 -26.25
C ILE A 74 10.01 -34.87 -26.02
N GLU A 75 10.52 -35.20 -24.82
CA GLU A 75 10.91 -36.56 -24.48
C GLU A 75 9.76 -37.58 -24.64
N GLY A 76 8.54 -37.20 -24.25
CA GLY A 76 7.36 -38.03 -24.45
C GLY A 76 7.04 -38.25 -25.93
N LYS A 77 7.20 -37.20 -26.75
CA LYS A 77 7.00 -37.26 -28.20
C LYS A 77 8.03 -38.12 -28.90
N ASP A 78 9.30 -38.01 -28.52
CA ASP A 78 10.38 -38.81 -29.08
C ASP A 78 10.22 -40.31 -28.77
N LYS A 79 9.51 -40.64 -27.69
CA LYS A 79 9.10 -42.01 -27.33
C LYS A 79 7.87 -42.51 -28.09
N GLY A 80 7.33 -41.72 -29.02
CA GLY A 80 6.16 -42.08 -29.83
C GLY A 80 4.81 -41.96 -29.10
N LEU A 81 4.75 -41.28 -27.95
CA LEU A 81 3.49 -41.05 -27.26
C LEU A 81 2.59 -40.08 -28.04
N SER A 82 1.27 -40.31 -28.00
CA SER A 82 0.31 -39.33 -28.52
C SER A 82 0.36 -38.04 -27.69
N ASP A 83 -0.09 -36.91 -28.26
CA ASP A 83 -0.05 -35.59 -27.60
C ASP A 83 -0.58 -35.60 -26.17
N ASN A 84 -1.71 -36.27 -25.95
CA ASN A 84 -2.35 -36.32 -24.65
C ASN A 84 -1.54 -37.13 -23.64
N HIS A 85 -0.93 -38.24 -24.07
CA HIS A 85 -0.09 -39.06 -23.20
C HIS A 85 1.24 -38.37 -22.89
N ALA A 86 1.85 -37.70 -23.87
CA ALA A 86 3.06 -36.91 -23.67
C ALA A 86 2.82 -35.73 -22.70
N LYS A 87 1.67 -35.05 -22.81
CA LYS A 87 1.27 -33.99 -21.86
C LYS A 87 1.00 -34.54 -20.45
N ALA A 88 0.33 -35.68 -20.35
CA ALA A 88 0.08 -36.33 -19.05
C ALA A 88 1.40 -36.72 -18.38
N LEU A 89 2.33 -37.31 -19.13
CA LEU A 89 3.68 -37.64 -18.67
C LEU A 89 4.43 -36.39 -18.20
N ALA A 90 4.44 -35.32 -19.00
CA ALA A 90 5.11 -34.06 -18.65
C ALA A 90 4.52 -33.40 -17.40
N ASN A 91 3.20 -33.50 -17.20
CA ASN A 91 2.55 -32.96 -16.01
C ASN A 91 2.78 -33.78 -14.74
N ALA A 92 2.96 -35.10 -14.88
CA ALA A 92 3.23 -36.01 -13.78
C ALA A 92 4.72 -36.11 -13.42
N ASP A 93 5.60 -35.52 -14.22
CA ASP A 93 7.05 -35.54 -13.96
C ASP A 93 7.42 -34.73 -12.73
N ASP A 94 8.19 -35.35 -11.83
CA ASP A 94 8.56 -34.78 -10.54
C ASP A 94 9.29 -33.43 -10.66
N ASP A 95 10.13 -33.25 -11.69
CA ASP A 95 10.89 -32.01 -11.85
C ASP A 95 10.03 -30.86 -12.36
N VAL A 96 9.01 -31.18 -13.17
CA VAL A 96 7.98 -30.24 -13.59
C VAL A 96 7.08 -29.86 -12.42
N VAL A 97 6.63 -30.84 -11.63
CA VAL A 97 5.80 -30.60 -10.44
C VAL A 97 6.56 -29.75 -9.42
N LYS A 98 7.83 -30.04 -9.14
CA LYS A 98 8.68 -29.21 -8.26
C LYS A 98 8.81 -27.78 -8.77
N ALA A 99 8.95 -27.59 -10.09
CA ALA A 99 9.03 -26.24 -10.66
C ALA A 99 7.70 -25.47 -10.55
N LYS A 100 6.57 -26.16 -10.74
CA LYS A 100 5.22 -25.60 -10.51
C LYS A 100 5.04 -25.15 -9.07
N LEU A 101 5.42 -26.00 -8.11
CA LEU A 101 5.36 -25.68 -6.68
C LEU A 101 6.22 -24.47 -6.37
N HIS A 102 7.47 -24.44 -6.84
CA HIS A 102 8.34 -23.29 -6.63
C HIS A 102 7.80 -22.00 -7.25
N HIS A 103 7.24 -22.05 -8.45
CA HIS A 103 6.59 -20.87 -9.06
C HIS A 103 5.37 -20.42 -8.24
N ALA A 104 4.54 -21.34 -7.73
CA ALA A 104 3.43 -21.02 -6.85
C ALA A 104 3.88 -20.36 -5.54
N GLU A 105 4.94 -20.87 -4.91
CA GLU A 105 5.55 -20.27 -3.72
C GLU A 105 6.02 -18.82 -3.98
N ARG A 106 6.69 -18.58 -5.12
CA ARG A 106 7.14 -17.22 -5.49
C ARG A 106 5.96 -16.27 -5.73
N LYS A 107 4.87 -16.75 -6.34
CA LYS A 107 3.63 -15.97 -6.47
C LYS A 107 3.00 -15.65 -5.11
N GLN A 108 3.07 -16.56 -4.16
CA GLN A 108 2.58 -16.31 -2.81
C GLN A 108 3.36 -15.20 -2.11
N VAL A 109 4.69 -15.17 -2.25
CA VAL A 109 5.55 -14.08 -1.74
C VAL A 109 5.13 -12.73 -2.31
N VAL A 110 4.93 -12.66 -3.63
CA VAL A 110 4.40 -11.44 -4.29
C VAL A 110 3.05 -11.03 -3.70
N GLY A 111 2.16 -12.00 -3.48
CA GLY A 111 0.85 -11.77 -2.86
C GLY A 111 0.95 -11.16 -1.47
N HIS A 112 1.82 -11.68 -0.61
CA HIS A 112 2.04 -11.17 0.74
C HIS A 112 2.53 -9.72 0.74
N ILE A 113 3.51 -9.39 -0.11
CA ILE A 113 4.05 -8.02 -0.19
C ILE A 113 2.98 -7.06 -0.73
N LYS A 114 2.21 -7.46 -1.75
CA LYS A 114 1.10 -6.64 -2.29
C LYS A 114 0.01 -6.38 -1.25
N ALA A 115 -0.40 -7.41 -0.52
CA ALA A 115 -1.40 -7.27 0.53
C ALA A 115 -0.92 -6.31 1.64
N HIS A 116 0.36 -6.41 2.01
CA HIS A 116 0.95 -5.53 3.01
C HIS A 116 1.06 -4.07 2.52
N LEU A 117 1.47 -3.84 1.27
CA LEU A 117 1.46 -2.50 0.65
C LEU A 117 0.05 -1.90 0.56
N LEU A 118 -0.96 -2.72 0.30
CA LEU A 118 -2.36 -2.27 0.30
C LEU A 118 -2.79 -1.82 1.71
N ALA A 119 -2.40 -2.58 2.74
CA ALA A 119 -2.66 -2.21 4.14
C ALA A 119 -1.97 -0.88 4.51
N TRP A 120 -0.73 -0.65 4.03
CA TRP A 120 -0.06 0.65 4.18
C TRP A 120 -0.87 1.79 3.56
N LYS A 121 -1.37 1.61 2.34
CA LYS A 121 -2.19 2.62 1.67
C LYS A 121 -3.48 2.94 2.45
N GLU A 122 -4.19 1.93 2.92
CA GLU A 122 -5.40 2.14 3.73
C GLU A 122 -5.07 2.84 5.05
N ASN A 123 -3.94 2.48 5.66
CA ASN A 123 -3.47 3.08 6.90
C ASN A 123 -3.04 4.55 6.72
N HIS A 124 -2.45 4.91 5.57
CA HIS A 124 -2.16 6.29 5.18
C HIS A 124 -3.44 7.15 5.19
N GLU A 125 -4.49 6.67 4.52
CA GLU A 125 -5.77 7.36 4.41
C GLU A 125 -6.40 7.53 5.80
N ASN A 126 -6.36 6.50 6.64
CA ASN A 126 -6.81 6.56 8.03
C ASN A 126 -6.02 7.59 8.86
N ALA A 127 -4.71 7.69 8.67
CA ALA A 127 -3.87 8.64 9.38
C ALA A 127 -4.19 10.09 8.94
N GLN A 128 -4.32 10.33 7.63
CA GLN A 128 -4.72 11.65 7.13
C GLN A 128 -6.09 12.09 7.66
N ASN A 129 -7.07 11.19 7.63
CA ASN A 129 -8.41 11.44 8.15
C ASN A 129 -8.37 11.77 9.65
N ARG A 130 -7.62 10.99 10.44
CA ARG A 130 -7.46 11.27 11.87
C ARG A 130 -6.81 12.62 12.12
N GLY A 131 -5.76 12.96 11.37
CA GLY A 131 -5.11 14.27 11.43
C GLY A 131 -6.06 15.42 11.10
N HIS A 132 -6.96 15.25 10.14
CA HIS A 132 -8.00 16.23 9.83
C HIS A 132 -8.97 16.39 11.00
N THR A 133 -9.49 15.28 11.54
CA THR A 133 -10.42 15.29 12.69
C THR A 133 -9.82 16.04 13.88
N ILE A 134 -8.56 15.76 14.24
CA ILE A 134 -7.87 16.44 15.35
C ILE A 134 -7.80 17.96 15.09
N ARG A 135 -7.45 18.39 13.87
CA ARG A 135 -7.39 19.81 13.54
C ARG A 135 -8.77 20.47 13.64
N THR A 136 -9.84 19.80 13.21
CA THR A 136 -11.21 20.32 13.32
C THR A 136 -11.64 20.43 14.78
N GLU A 137 -11.40 19.39 15.59
CA GLU A 137 -11.70 19.39 17.03
C GLU A 137 -10.94 20.51 17.75
N MET A 138 -9.65 20.70 17.45
CA MET A 138 -8.84 21.79 18.01
C MET A 138 -9.34 23.18 17.62
N LYS A 139 -9.83 23.37 16.39
CA LYS A 139 -10.45 24.63 15.97
C LYS A 139 -11.74 24.91 16.73
N MET A 140 -12.58 23.91 16.94
CA MET A 140 -13.83 24.05 17.70
C MET A 140 -13.58 24.34 19.16
N LEU A 141 -12.58 23.70 19.78
CA LEU A 141 -12.21 23.94 21.18
C LEU A 141 -11.59 25.33 21.40
N ASN A 142 -10.81 25.82 20.44
CA ASN A 142 -10.22 27.15 20.50
C ASN A 142 -11.13 28.25 19.91
N ARG A 143 -12.37 27.92 19.54
CA ARG A 143 -13.28 28.86 18.87
C ARG A 143 -13.48 30.12 19.71
N ASP A 144 -13.70 29.95 21.01
CA ASP A 144 -13.93 31.06 21.94
C ASP A 144 -12.69 31.96 22.14
N ILE A 145 -11.49 31.49 21.76
CA ILE A 145 -10.23 32.26 21.81
C ILE A 145 -10.04 33.07 20.52
N TYR A 146 -10.46 32.54 19.36
CA TYR A 146 -10.29 33.19 18.06
C TYR A 146 -11.49 34.07 17.66
N ASP A 147 -12.70 33.75 18.13
CA ASP A 147 -13.92 34.50 17.84
C ASP A 147 -14.16 35.67 18.82
N GLY A 148 -13.30 35.83 19.85
CA GLY A 148 -13.42 36.86 20.88
C GLY A 148 -13.15 38.31 20.44
N ASP A 149 -12.59 38.54 19.24
CA ASP A 149 -12.22 39.88 18.75
C ASP A 149 -13.02 40.37 17.53
N ASN A 150 -13.95 39.58 16.97
CA ASN A 150 -14.74 39.97 15.78
C ASN A 150 -16.13 40.54 16.08
N GLU A 151 -16.42 40.93 17.33
CA GLU A 151 -17.63 41.71 17.67
C GLU A 151 -17.40 43.23 17.74
N SER A 152 -16.32 43.76 17.15
CA SER A 152 -16.12 45.20 17.04
C SER A 152 -15.87 45.69 15.61
N GLY A 153 -16.97 45.97 14.91
CA GLY A 153 -17.03 47.11 14.01
C GLY A 153 -16.88 46.83 12.52
N ASP A 154 -17.84 46.11 11.93
CA ASP A 154 -18.26 46.41 10.56
C ASP A 154 -18.95 47.78 10.56
N LYS A 155 -18.15 48.85 10.53
CA LYS A 155 -18.61 50.10 9.93
C LYS A 155 -18.46 49.93 8.42
N GLU A 156 -19.55 49.49 7.81
CA GLU A 156 -19.78 49.59 6.38
C GLU A 156 -19.46 51.03 5.96
N PHE A 157 -18.39 51.20 5.17
CA PHE A 157 -18.04 52.49 4.59
C PHE A 157 -19.05 52.77 3.49
N ASP A 158 -20.09 53.51 3.83
CA ASP A 158 -21.15 53.88 2.90
C ASP A 158 -20.63 55.00 1.96
N ALA A 159 -20.17 54.60 0.78
CA ALA A 159 -19.56 55.50 -0.20
C ALA A 159 -20.52 56.60 -0.70
N GLU A 160 -21.82 56.46 -0.48
CA GLU A 160 -22.83 57.44 -0.88
C GLU A 160 -22.87 58.68 0.04
N GLU A 161 -22.47 58.56 1.32
CA GLU A 161 -22.46 59.69 2.25
C GLU A 161 -21.30 60.67 1.98
N PHE A 162 -20.16 60.15 1.49
CA PHE A 162 -18.99 60.98 1.18
C PHE A 162 -19.17 61.84 -0.08
N ILE A 163 -19.94 61.36 -1.07
CA ILE A 163 -20.18 62.09 -2.32
C ILE A 163 -21.18 63.22 -2.13
N ASN A 164 -22.21 63.04 -1.29
CA ASN A 164 -23.26 64.04 -1.09
C ASN A 164 -22.84 65.24 -0.22
N ASN A 165 -21.79 65.10 0.61
CA ASN A 165 -21.29 66.17 1.47
C ASN A 165 -20.10 66.96 0.87
N GLY A 166 -19.54 66.52 -0.26
CA GLY A 166 -18.38 67.17 -0.90
C GLY A 166 -18.68 68.35 -1.85
N CYS A 167 -19.95 68.59 -2.20
CA CYS A 167 -20.36 69.59 -3.20
C CYS A 167 -21.19 70.76 -2.64
N LYS A 168 -20.91 71.20 -1.41
CA LYS A 168 -21.39 72.49 -0.88
C LYS A 168 -20.21 73.32 -0.38
N GLY A 169 -19.43 73.87 -1.30
CA GLY A 169 -18.32 74.73 -0.93
C GLY A 169 -17.43 75.12 -2.08
N LEU A 170 -17.99 75.77 -3.10
CA LEU A 170 -17.34 76.79 -3.94
C LEU A 170 -18.43 77.69 -4.55
#